data_AF-A0A1G6CYD4-F1
#
_entry.id   AF-A0A1G6CYD4-F1
#
_cell.length_a   1.000
_cell.length_b   1.000
_cell.length_c   1.000
_cell.angle_alpha   90.00
_cell.angle_beta   90.00
_cell.angle_gamma   90.00
#
_symmetry.space_group_name_H-M   'P 1'
#
loop_
_entity.id
_entity.type
_entity.pdbx_description
1 polymer ?
#
loop_
_entity_poly.entity_id
_entity_poly.type
_entity_poly.pdbx_seq_one_letter_code
_entity_poly.pdbx_strand_id
1 'polypeptide(L)'
;MEAFKIVMTLVISGLIGFFTNYIAVKMLFRPRTEKHIFGRRVPFTPGVIPKNKPRLAKAFGRAVGEQLLTGSDLKDALSSDRTVSAAAVRVTDSIFSDKPLGETLDGILGENSEAVKSAAADRITRLVTEKIRQADISSVIVSEGTEAIKQKVAGSMLAMFVNDDLIAQFAAPLAGRIDSYLDANAEPAVAKAVDGELEKLLADTPAELLEKSGITRDRVENAVSGLIKRAAQSSLDDIIASVDIPAIVEDRVNAMSVEQVEELVMSVMKHELNAVISLGGLIGLIIGLLNVIVQRI
;
A
#
# COMPACT_ATOMS: atom_id res chain seq x y z
N MET A 1 14.36 -79.18 4.01
CA MET A 1 14.41 -78.23 5.16
C MET A 1 15.39 -77.08 4.96
N GLU A 2 16.48 -77.23 4.21
CA GLU A 2 17.48 -76.16 4.03
C GLU A 2 17.02 -74.97 3.17
N ALA A 3 16.34 -75.22 2.04
CA ALA A 3 15.80 -74.15 1.20
C ALA A 3 14.84 -73.23 1.98
N PHE A 4 14.04 -73.82 2.88
CA PHE A 4 13.16 -73.08 3.77
C PHE A 4 13.94 -72.17 4.73
N LYS A 5 15.04 -72.66 5.34
CA LYS A 5 15.89 -71.86 6.24
C LYS A 5 16.55 -70.67 5.52
N ILE A 6 16.99 -70.86 4.28
CA ILE A 6 17.59 -69.80 3.46
C ILE A 6 16.57 -68.69 3.18
N VAL A 7 15.41 -69.06 2.65
CA VAL A 7 14.34 -68.10 2.34
C VAL A 7 13.91 -67.35 3.61
N MET A 8 13.74 -68.07 4.73
CA MET A 8 13.40 -67.45 6.01
C MET A 8 14.46 -66.45 6.49
N THR A 9 15.76 -66.76 6.32
CA THR A 9 16.84 -65.85 6.72
C THR A 9 16.82 -64.56 5.91
N LEU A 10 16.67 -64.66 4.58
CA LEU A 10 16.56 -63.48 3.72
C LEU A 10 15.35 -62.62 4.09
N VAL A 11 14.17 -63.25 4.20
CA VAL A 11 12.93 -62.53 4.53
C VAL A 11 13.03 -61.83 5.88
N ILE A 12 13.56 -62.51 6.91
CA ILE A 12 13.74 -61.90 8.24
C ILE A 12 14.72 -60.73 8.17
N SER A 13 15.86 -60.88 7.49
CA SER A 13 16.83 -59.78 7.36
C SER A 13 16.26 -58.58 6.58
N GLY A 14 15.53 -58.82 5.50
CA GLY A 14 14.81 -57.79 4.75
C GLY A 14 13.74 -57.07 5.59
N LEU A 15 12.95 -57.83 6.35
CA LEU A 15 11.93 -57.28 7.25
C LEU A 15 12.54 -56.45 8.38
N ILE A 16 13.64 -56.91 8.99
CA ILE A 16 14.35 -56.14 10.03
C ILE A 16 14.86 -54.82 9.44
N GLY A 17 15.46 -54.84 8.25
CA GLY A 17 15.94 -53.65 7.56
C GLY A 17 14.82 -52.65 7.26
N PHE A 18 13.70 -53.14 6.70
CA PHE A 18 12.51 -52.33 6.42
C PHE A 18 11.91 -51.73 7.70
N PHE A 19 11.68 -52.56 8.72
CA PHE A 19 11.02 -52.15 9.96
C PHE A 19 11.87 -51.17 10.78
N THR A 20 13.18 -51.40 10.86
CA THR A 20 14.11 -50.52 11.59
C THR A 20 14.15 -49.14 10.94
N ASN A 21 14.21 -49.07 9.60
CA ASN A 21 14.22 -47.79 8.92
C ASN A 21 12.86 -47.08 8.96
N TYR A 22 11.75 -47.83 8.92
CA TYR A 22 10.41 -47.28 9.13
C TYR A 22 10.29 -46.58 10.50
N ILE A 23 10.79 -47.22 11.57
CA ILE A 23 10.82 -46.61 12.90
C ILE A 23 11.71 -45.37 12.92
N ALA A 24 12.91 -45.44 12.34
CA ALA A 24 13.84 -44.32 12.32
C ALA A 24 13.24 -43.08 11.63
N VAL A 25 12.62 -43.26 10.47
CA VAL A 25 11.90 -42.18 9.77
C VAL A 25 10.77 -41.63 10.65
N LYS A 26 9.96 -42.51 11.25
CA LYS A 26 8.86 -42.08 12.13
C LYS A 26 9.36 -41.30 13.37
N MET A 27 10.54 -41.64 13.86
CA MET A 27 11.20 -40.97 14.99
C MET A 27 11.74 -39.57 14.67
N LEU A 28 11.97 -39.24 13.39
CA LEU A 28 12.32 -37.88 13.00
C LEU A 28 11.19 -36.89 13.26
N PHE A 29 9.94 -37.35 13.18
CA PHE A 29 8.73 -36.52 13.30
C PHE A 29 8.06 -36.65 14.66
N ARG A 30 8.05 -37.85 15.25
CA ARG A 30 7.43 -38.13 16.56
C ARG A 30 8.45 -38.68 17.56
N PRO A 31 8.37 -38.36 18.86
CA PRO A 31 7.31 -37.60 19.53
C PRO A 31 7.51 -36.08 19.42
N ARG A 32 6.41 -35.33 19.48
CA ARG A 32 6.40 -33.87 19.29
C ARG A 32 6.93 -33.10 20.50
N THR A 33 6.83 -33.71 21.66
CA THR A 33 7.32 -33.17 22.93
C THR A 33 8.41 -34.08 23.50
N GLU A 34 9.21 -33.51 24.40
CA GLU A 34 10.16 -34.29 25.17
C GLU A 34 9.46 -35.25 26.12
N LYS A 35 10.00 -36.46 26.26
CA LYS A 35 9.50 -37.48 27.17
C LYS A 35 10.55 -37.80 28.22
N HIS A 36 10.12 -37.95 29.47
CA HIS A 36 10.96 -38.36 30.59
C HIS A 36 10.52 -39.73 31.09
N ILE A 37 11.48 -40.60 31.38
CA ILE A 37 11.25 -41.91 32.01
C ILE A 37 12.26 -42.04 33.15
N PHE A 38 11.78 -42.37 34.37
CA PHE A 38 12.60 -42.45 35.59
C PHE A 38 13.46 -41.19 35.84
N GLY A 39 12.90 -39.99 35.59
CA GLY A 39 13.61 -38.71 35.76
C GLY A 39 14.67 -38.42 34.69
N ARG A 40 14.95 -39.34 33.76
CA ARG A 40 15.92 -39.14 32.67
C ARG A 40 15.20 -38.92 31.34
N ARG A 41 15.70 -37.98 30.54
CA ARG A 41 15.17 -37.68 29.19
C ARG A 41 15.38 -38.88 28.28
N VAL A 42 14.33 -39.28 27.55
CA VAL A 42 14.42 -40.36 26.56
C VAL A 42 15.22 -39.88 25.35
N PRO A 43 16.24 -40.62 24.88
CA PRO A 43 16.99 -40.25 23.69
C PRO A 43 16.05 -40.16 22.48
N PHE A 44 16.34 -39.25 21.55
CA PHE A 44 15.51 -39.00 20.37
C PHE A 44 14.08 -38.47 20.67
N THR A 45 13.90 -37.80 21.81
CA THR A 45 12.66 -37.05 22.14
C THR A 45 12.93 -35.58 22.51
N PRO A 46 12.30 -34.59 21.85
CA PRO A 46 11.36 -34.73 20.74
C PRO A 46 12.08 -35.17 19.45
N GLY A 47 11.29 -35.52 18.42
CA GLY A 47 11.80 -35.84 17.09
C GLY A 47 12.65 -34.71 16.51
N VAL A 48 13.49 -35.03 15.53
CA VAL A 48 14.46 -34.10 14.93
C VAL A 48 13.78 -32.88 14.29
N ILE A 49 12.64 -33.07 13.62
CA ILE A 49 11.91 -31.98 12.96
C ILE A 49 11.27 -31.02 13.99
N PRO A 50 10.47 -31.49 14.97
CA PRO A 50 10.00 -30.66 16.09
C PRO A 50 11.11 -29.86 16.78
N LYS A 51 12.24 -30.54 17.06
CA LYS A 51 13.38 -29.94 17.77
C LYS A 51 14.02 -28.79 16.99
N ASN A 52 14.05 -28.89 15.66
CA ASN A 52 14.71 -27.92 14.78
C ASN A 52 13.76 -26.91 14.15
N LYS A 53 12.51 -26.78 14.64
CA LYS A 53 11.53 -25.81 14.13
C LYS A 53 12.11 -24.39 13.94
N PRO A 54 12.85 -23.80 14.90
CA PRO A 54 13.40 -22.44 14.72
C PRO A 54 14.42 -22.37 13.57
N ARG A 55 15.22 -23.42 13.39
CA ARG A 55 16.19 -23.50 12.29
C ARG A 55 15.49 -23.62 10.93
N LEU A 56 14.39 -24.39 10.86
CA LEU A 56 13.56 -24.49 9.66
C LEU A 56 12.90 -23.15 9.35
N ALA A 57 12.37 -22.45 10.35
CA ALA A 57 11.78 -21.13 10.20
C ALA A 57 12.77 -20.13 9.56
N LYS A 58 13.99 -20.05 10.10
CA LYS A 58 15.05 -19.22 9.52
C LYS A 58 15.45 -19.61 8.10
N ALA A 59 15.49 -20.92 7.81
CA ALA A 59 15.81 -21.41 6.47
C ALA A 59 14.71 -21.07 5.45
N PHE A 60 13.44 -21.24 5.82
CA PHE A 60 12.31 -20.82 5.00
C PHE A 60 12.26 -19.30 4.80
N GLY A 61 12.51 -18.53 5.86
CA GLY A 61 12.57 -17.07 5.78
C GLY A 61 13.60 -16.59 4.76
N ARG A 62 14.83 -17.12 4.82
CA ARG A 62 15.87 -16.80 3.83
C ARG A 62 15.49 -17.25 2.42
N ALA A 63 15.04 -18.50 2.24
CA ALA A 63 14.68 -19.00 0.92
C ALA A 63 13.56 -18.16 0.27
N VAL A 64 12.53 -17.79 1.03
CA VAL A 64 11.42 -17.00 0.51
C VAL A 64 11.82 -15.54 0.31
N GLY A 65 12.39 -14.89 1.33
CA GLY A 65 12.64 -13.45 1.31
C GLY A 65 13.90 -13.02 0.57
N GLU A 66 14.91 -13.89 0.42
CA GLU A 66 16.14 -13.57 -0.31
C GLU A 66 16.18 -14.16 -1.73
N GLN A 67 15.46 -15.25 -2.00
CA GLN A 67 15.56 -15.96 -3.30
C GLN A 67 14.27 -16.00 -4.12
N LEU A 68 13.08 -15.92 -3.51
CA LEU A 68 11.81 -16.04 -4.24
C LEU A 68 11.03 -14.73 -4.36
N LEU A 69 11.10 -13.87 -3.35
CA LEU A 69 10.41 -12.58 -3.29
C LEU A 69 11.42 -11.48 -3.00
N THR A 70 12.28 -11.20 -3.98
CA THR A 70 13.29 -10.14 -3.82
C THR A 70 12.64 -8.76 -3.92
N GLY A 71 13.35 -7.74 -3.43
CA GLY A 71 12.88 -6.35 -3.55
C GLY A 71 12.67 -5.91 -4.99
N SER A 72 13.51 -6.35 -5.94
CA SER A 72 13.31 -6.08 -7.36
C SER A 72 12.06 -6.73 -7.93
N ASP A 73 11.79 -8.00 -7.58
CA ASP A 73 10.60 -8.70 -8.07
C ASP A 73 9.31 -8.01 -7.59
N LEU A 74 9.31 -7.55 -6.32
CA LEU A 74 8.19 -6.82 -5.74
C LEU A 74 8.01 -5.45 -6.39
N LYS A 75 9.11 -4.72 -6.65
CA LYS A 75 9.09 -3.43 -7.35
C LYS A 75 8.51 -3.57 -8.75
N ASP A 76 8.95 -4.58 -9.50
CA ASP A 76 8.50 -4.83 -10.87
C ASP A 76 7.02 -5.25 -10.90
N ALA A 77 6.60 -6.11 -9.97
CA ALA A 77 5.20 -6.52 -9.86
C ALA A 77 4.27 -5.34 -9.53
N LEU A 78 4.65 -4.49 -8.58
CA LEU A 78 3.86 -3.33 -8.14
C LEU A 78 3.90 -2.16 -9.13
N SER A 79 5.00 -1.98 -9.86
CA SER A 79 5.17 -0.94 -10.89
C SER A 79 4.71 -1.38 -12.28
N SER A 80 4.24 -2.62 -12.43
CA SER A 80 3.76 -3.14 -13.71
C SER A 80 2.57 -2.32 -14.21
N ASP A 81 2.51 -2.10 -15.53
CA ASP A 81 1.43 -1.30 -16.14
C ASP A 81 0.04 -1.88 -15.80
N ARG A 82 -0.08 -3.21 -15.64
CA ARG A 82 -1.31 -3.87 -15.19
C ARG A 82 -1.73 -3.41 -13.78
N THR A 83 -0.80 -3.41 -12.82
CA THR A 83 -1.09 -3.01 -11.43
C THR A 83 -1.40 -1.52 -11.36
N VAL A 84 -0.62 -0.70 -12.06
CA VAL A 84 -0.82 0.76 -12.13
C VAL A 84 -2.18 1.09 -12.75
N SER A 85 -2.53 0.49 -13.90
CA SER A 85 -3.83 0.70 -14.53
C SER A 85 -4.98 0.22 -13.64
N ALA A 86 -4.87 -0.95 -13.01
CA ALA A 86 -5.91 -1.44 -12.11
C ALA A 86 -6.11 -0.51 -10.89
N ALA A 87 -5.03 0.03 -10.34
CA ALA A 87 -5.09 1.02 -9.26
C ALA A 87 -5.67 2.36 -9.76
N ALA A 88 -5.27 2.81 -10.95
CA ALA A 88 -5.75 4.06 -11.54
C ALA A 88 -7.25 4.02 -11.81
N VAL A 89 -7.77 2.91 -12.34
CA VAL A 89 -9.21 2.71 -12.53
C VAL A 89 -9.94 2.79 -11.19
N ARG A 90 -9.49 2.08 -10.15
CA ARG A 90 -10.15 2.13 -8.82
C ARG A 90 -10.13 3.53 -8.18
N VAL A 91 -9.01 4.24 -8.28
CA VAL A 91 -8.91 5.61 -7.76
C VAL A 91 -9.82 6.53 -8.57
N THR A 92 -9.86 6.38 -9.90
CA THR A 92 -10.75 7.14 -10.77
C THR A 92 -12.22 6.86 -10.43
N ASP A 93 -12.61 5.60 -10.26
CA ASP A 93 -13.97 5.21 -9.86
C ASP A 93 -14.36 5.82 -8.51
N SER A 94 -13.41 5.91 -7.58
CA SER A 94 -13.62 6.55 -6.28
C SER A 94 -13.81 8.06 -6.41
N ILE A 95 -13.06 8.73 -7.32
CA ILE A 95 -13.23 10.15 -7.63
C ILE A 95 -14.59 10.39 -8.29
N PHE A 96 -14.99 9.57 -9.26
CA PHE A 96 -16.27 9.66 -9.95
C PHE A 96 -17.43 9.01 -9.18
N SER A 97 -17.31 8.88 -7.86
CA SER A 97 -18.42 8.41 -7.04
C SER A 97 -19.50 9.50 -6.90
N ASP A 98 -20.74 9.09 -6.64
CA ASP A 98 -21.90 10.00 -6.46
C ASP A 98 -21.86 10.75 -5.12
N LYS A 99 -20.71 10.79 -4.44
CA LYS A 99 -20.54 11.46 -3.15
C LYS A 99 -20.12 12.91 -3.34
N PRO A 100 -20.62 13.84 -2.51
CA PRO A 100 -20.11 15.20 -2.49
C PRO A 100 -18.59 15.24 -2.26
N LEU A 101 -17.92 16.22 -2.86
CA LEU A 101 -16.48 16.40 -2.69
C LEU A 101 -16.12 16.60 -1.21
N GLY A 102 -16.96 17.29 -0.43
CA GLY A 102 -16.78 17.48 1.01
C GLY A 102 -16.70 16.16 1.78
N GLU A 103 -17.62 15.24 1.56
CA GLU A 103 -17.61 13.92 2.20
C GLU A 103 -16.40 13.08 1.74
N THR A 104 -16.03 13.22 0.47
CA THR A 104 -14.86 12.54 -0.10
C THR A 104 -13.56 13.03 0.57
N LEU A 105 -13.44 14.34 0.79
CA LEU A 105 -12.31 14.94 1.51
C LEU A 105 -12.30 14.52 2.98
N ASP A 106 -13.46 14.47 3.64
CA ASP A 106 -13.59 14.00 5.02
C ASP A 106 -13.13 12.53 5.15
N GLY A 107 -13.47 11.68 4.18
CA GLY A 107 -13.05 10.28 4.15
C GLY A 107 -11.53 10.07 3.96
N ILE A 108 -10.86 10.97 3.25
CA ILE A 108 -9.41 10.88 2.98
C ILE A 108 -8.59 11.55 4.07
N LEU A 109 -9.01 12.73 4.52
CA LEU A 109 -8.26 13.59 5.44
C LEU A 109 -8.63 13.36 6.91
N GLY A 110 -9.79 12.74 7.18
CA GLY A 110 -10.27 12.48 8.53
C GLY A 110 -10.35 13.77 9.35
N GLU A 111 -9.72 13.77 10.50
CA GLU A 111 -9.69 14.91 11.45
C GLU A 111 -9.06 16.19 10.85
N ASN A 112 -8.24 16.07 9.80
CA ASN A 112 -7.59 17.23 9.18
C ASN A 112 -8.45 17.93 8.11
N SER A 113 -9.64 17.41 7.79
CA SER A 113 -10.46 17.94 6.70
C SER A 113 -10.84 19.41 6.90
N GLU A 114 -11.32 19.77 8.10
CA GLU A 114 -11.68 21.15 8.43
C GLU A 114 -10.47 22.09 8.39
N ALA A 115 -9.31 21.63 8.86
CA ALA A 115 -8.08 22.42 8.79
C ALA A 115 -7.66 22.69 7.34
N VAL A 116 -7.81 21.70 6.44
CA VAL A 116 -7.50 21.86 5.01
C VAL A 116 -8.51 22.77 4.31
N LYS A 117 -9.81 22.64 4.60
CA LYS A 117 -10.87 23.52 4.07
C LYS A 117 -10.61 24.98 4.46
N SER A 118 -10.37 25.23 5.76
CA SER A 118 -10.06 26.56 6.28
C SER A 118 -8.75 27.11 5.69
N ALA A 119 -7.69 26.30 5.62
CA ALA A 119 -6.44 26.74 5.01
C ALA A 119 -6.58 27.10 3.52
N ALA A 120 -7.43 26.38 2.78
CA ALA A 120 -7.75 26.70 1.39
C ALA A 120 -8.53 28.02 1.29
N ALA A 121 -9.56 28.22 2.11
CA ALA A 121 -10.35 29.45 2.19
C ALA A 121 -9.46 30.66 2.50
N ASP A 122 -8.60 30.56 3.51
CA ASP A 122 -7.67 31.61 3.91
C ASP A 122 -6.64 31.91 2.81
N ARG A 123 -6.20 30.88 2.08
CA ARG A 123 -5.21 31.04 1.00
C ARG A 123 -5.83 31.77 -0.19
N ILE A 124 -7.04 31.39 -0.58
CA ILE A 124 -7.78 32.03 -1.68
C ILE A 124 -8.13 33.47 -1.28
N THR A 125 -8.64 33.68 -0.07
CA THR A 125 -8.99 35.01 0.44
C THR A 125 -7.81 35.96 0.37
N ARG A 126 -6.66 35.58 0.93
CA ARG A 126 -5.45 36.40 0.88
C ARG A 126 -5.00 36.69 -0.54
N LEU A 127 -5.01 35.69 -1.43
CA LEU A 127 -4.58 35.85 -2.82
C LEU A 127 -5.50 36.83 -3.57
N VAL A 128 -6.82 36.71 -3.39
CA VAL A 128 -7.80 37.59 -4.04
C VAL A 128 -7.71 39.00 -3.46
N THR A 129 -7.63 39.18 -2.13
CA THR A 129 -7.46 40.49 -1.49
C THR A 129 -6.17 41.18 -1.93
N GLU A 130 -5.06 40.44 -2.04
CA GLU A 130 -3.80 40.98 -2.55
C GLU A 130 -3.92 41.41 -4.01
N LYS A 131 -4.58 40.61 -4.86
CA LYS A 131 -4.81 40.96 -6.27
C LYS A 131 -5.75 42.16 -6.44
N ILE A 132 -6.77 42.29 -5.59
CA ILE A 132 -7.64 43.47 -5.53
C ILE A 132 -6.82 44.72 -5.22
N ARG A 133 -5.90 44.65 -4.26
CA ARG A 133 -5.00 45.76 -3.91
C ARG A 133 -4.03 46.11 -5.06
N GLN A 134 -3.50 45.10 -5.75
CA GLN A 134 -2.57 45.30 -6.88
C GLN A 134 -3.26 45.84 -8.14
N ALA A 135 -4.55 45.57 -8.32
CA ALA A 135 -5.30 45.98 -9.52
C ALA A 135 -5.64 47.48 -9.55
N ASP A 136 -5.30 48.23 -8.51
CA ASP A 136 -5.55 49.67 -8.39
C ASP A 136 -7.00 50.04 -8.75
N ILE A 137 -7.94 49.30 -8.17
CA ILE A 137 -9.37 49.40 -8.53
C ILE A 137 -9.90 50.82 -8.32
N SER A 138 -9.34 51.56 -7.36
CA SER A 138 -9.71 52.95 -7.11
C SER A 138 -9.44 53.85 -8.32
N SER A 139 -8.29 53.72 -8.98
CA SER A 139 -7.99 54.50 -10.18
C SER A 139 -8.91 54.13 -11.35
N VAL A 140 -9.21 52.84 -11.53
CA VAL A 140 -10.14 52.36 -12.56
C VAL A 140 -11.56 52.89 -12.35
N ILE A 141 -12.07 52.81 -11.11
CA ILE A 141 -13.41 53.32 -10.77
C ILE A 141 -13.48 54.84 -10.96
N VAL A 142 -12.44 55.56 -10.52
CA VAL A 142 -12.40 57.01 -10.63
C VAL A 142 -12.29 57.44 -12.10
N SER A 143 -11.45 56.80 -12.91
CA SER A 143 -11.35 57.12 -14.34
C SER A 143 -12.66 56.87 -15.08
N GLU A 144 -13.28 55.71 -14.83
CA GLU A 144 -14.56 55.35 -15.47
C GLU A 144 -15.69 56.28 -15.01
N GLY A 145 -15.75 56.60 -13.72
CA GLY A 145 -16.72 57.54 -13.16
C GLY A 145 -16.56 58.96 -13.70
N THR A 146 -15.32 59.42 -13.89
CA THR A 146 -15.00 60.73 -14.48
C THR A 146 -15.53 60.83 -15.91
N GLU A 147 -15.29 59.80 -16.73
CA GLU A 147 -15.78 59.75 -18.12
C GLU A 147 -17.31 59.61 -18.19
N ALA A 148 -17.92 58.80 -17.33
CA ALA A 148 -19.38 58.67 -17.27
C ALA A 148 -20.06 60.00 -16.91
N ILE A 149 -19.48 60.78 -15.99
CA ILE A 149 -19.97 62.11 -15.65
C ILE A 149 -19.86 63.03 -16.86
N LYS A 150 -18.70 63.09 -17.53
CA LYS A 150 -18.47 63.92 -18.73
C LYS A 150 -19.49 63.63 -19.82
N GLN A 151 -19.69 62.35 -20.17
CA GLN A 151 -20.66 61.97 -21.20
C GLN A 151 -22.08 62.39 -20.86
N LYS A 152 -22.47 62.30 -19.58
CA LYS A 152 -23.84 62.58 -19.14
C LYS A 152 -24.14 64.08 -19.01
N VAL A 153 -23.11 64.89 -18.75
CA VAL A 153 -23.24 66.36 -18.75
C VAL A 153 -23.00 66.98 -20.13
N ALA A 154 -22.34 66.27 -21.05
CA ALA A 154 -22.08 66.73 -22.41
C ALA A 154 -23.39 67.08 -23.12
N GLY A 155 -23.46 68.31 -23.64
CA GLY A 155 -24.65 68.84 -24.32
C GLY A 155 -25.72 69.45 -23.39
N SER A 156 -25.53 69.42 -22.08
CA SER A 156 -26.40 70.14 -21.12
C SER A 156 -25.81 71.50 -20.71
N MET A 157 -26.65 72.40 -20.18
CA MET A 157 -26.17 73.66 -19.57
C MET A 157 -25.19 73.44 -18.40
N LEU A 158 -25.13 72.22 -17.82
CA LEU A 158 -24.20 71.86 -16.75
C LEU A 158 -22.78 71.62 -17.25
N ALA A 159 -22.56 71.40 -18.55
CA ALA A 159 -21.22 71.21 -19.12
C ALA A 159 -20.30 72.43 -18.92
N MET A 160 -20.87 73.64 -18.81
CA MET A 160 -20.10 74.87 -18.55
C MET A 160 -19.57 74.94 -17.11
N PHE A 161 -20.20 74.22 -16.19
CA PHE A 161 -19.85 74.18 -14.76
C PHE A 161 -19.11 72.91 -14.36
N VAL A 162 -19.15 71.85 -15.16
CA VAL A 162 -18.46 70.58 -14.89
C VAL A 162 -17.31 70.45 -15.87
N ASN A 163 -16.20 71.11 -15.52
CA ASN A 163 -14.95 71.07 -16.27
C ASN A 163 -13.97 70.03 -15.70
N ASP A 164 -12.91 69.74 -16.45
CA ASP A 164 -11.90 68.75 -16.05
C ASP A 164 -11.28 69.05 -14.67
N ASP A 165 -11.06 70.32 -14.34
CA ASP A 165 -10.50 70.75 -13.07
C ASP A 165 -11.42 70.44 -11.88
N LEU A 166 -12.72 70.70 -12.01
CA LEU A 166 -13.69 70.38 -10.96
C LEU A 166 -13.82 68.88 -10.79
N ILE A 167 -13.87 68.11 -11.88
CA ILE A 167 -13.94 66.65 -11.76
C ILE A 167 -12.66 66.11 -11.10
N ALA A 168 -11.48 66.62 -11.46
CA ALA A 168 -10.21 66.23 -10.86
C ALA A 168 -10.15 66.53 -9.34
N GLN A 169 -10.72 67.66 -8.89
CA GLN A 169 -10.81 68.01 -7.46
C GLN A 169 -11.66 67.04 -6.64
N PHE A 170 -12.67 66.41 -7.24
CA PHE A 170 -13.46 65.37 -6.57
C PHE A 170 -12.87 63.97 -6.76
N ALA A 171 -12.22 63.71 -7.88
CA ALA A 171 -11.61 62.44 -8.23
C ALA A 171 -10.50 62.01 -7.24
N ALA A 172 -9.59 62.92 -6.88
CA ALA A 172 -8.48 62.60 -5.99
C ALA A 172 -8.92 62.22 -4.55
N PRO A 173 -9.83 62.96 -3.89
CA PRO A 173 -10.40 62.55 -2.60
C PRO A 173 -11.26 61.29 -2.68
N LEU A 174 -11.95 61.06 -3.81
CA LEU A 174 -12.73 59.84 -4.05
C LEU A 174 -11.83 58.60 -4.11
N ALA A 175 -10.71 58.67 -4.83
CA ALA A 175 -9.73 57.58 -4.91
C ALA A 175 -9.28 57.14 -3.49
N GLY A 176 -8.82 58.10 -2.68
CA GLY A 176 -8.35 57.79 -1.31
C GLY A 176 -9.46 57.26 -0.37
N ARG A 177 -10.71 57.67 -0.57
CA ARG A 177 -11.86 57.08 0.15
C ARG A 177 -12.16 55.66 -0.29
N ILE A 178 -12.06 55.37 -1.59
CA ILE A 178 -12.23 54.02 -2.13
C ILE A 178 -11.12 53.11 -1.59
N ASP A 179 -9.87 53.56 -1.61
CA ASP A 179 -8.74 52.80 -1.05
C ASP A 179 -8.96 52.49 0.43
N SER A 180 -9.36 53.48 1.23
CA SER A 180 -9.63 53.28 2.66
C SER A 180 -10.79 52.30 2.89
N TYR A 181 -11.81 52.32 2.04
CA TYR A 181 -12.94 51.38 2.13
C TYR A 181 -12.53 49.97 1.73
N LEU A 182 -11.75 49.82 0.66
CA LEU A 182 -11.19 48.54 0.22
C LEU A 182 -10.27 47.96 1.28
N ASP A 183 -9.42 48.77 1.92
CA ASP A 183 -8.54 48.33 2.99
C ASP A 183 -9.29 47.78 4.20
N ALA A 184 -10.40 48.42 4.58
CA ALA A 184 -11.19 48.01 5.74
C ALA A 184 -12.15 46.84 5.45
N ASN A 185 -12.63 46.68 4.21
CA ASN A 185 -13.75 45.79 3.90
C ASN A 185 -13.46 44.71 2.85
N ALA A 186 -12.38 44.81 2.07
CA ALA A 186 -12.11 43.84 1.00
C ALA A 186 -11.85 42.44 1.56
N GLU A 187 -11.03 42.32 2.61
CA GLU A 187 -10.73 41.01 3.22
C GLU A 187 -11.97 40.28 3.76
N PRO A 188 -12.80 40.86 4.66
CA PRO A 188 -14.00 40.18 5.15
C PRO A 188 -15.05 39.93 4.07
N ALA A 189 -15.17 40.83 3.07
CA ALA A 189 -16.09 40.62 1.94
C ALA A 189 -15.65 39.46 1.05
N VAL A 190 -14.34 39.36 0.75
CA VAL A 190 -13.76 38.26 -0.01
C VAL A 190 -13.85 36.96 0.77
N ALA A 191 -13.51 36.95 2.08
CA ALA A 191 -13.59 35.76 2.91
C ALA A 191 -14.99 35.13 2.86
N LYS A 192 -16.03 35.94 3.11
CA LYS A 192 -17.43 35.49 3.04
C LYS A 192 -17.81 34.95 1.64
N ALA A 193 -17.32 35.59 0.58
CA ALA A 193 -17.59 35.15 -0.78
C ALA A 193 -16.88 33.83 -1.10
N VAL A 194 -15.64 33.66 -0.65
CA VAL A 194 -14.83 32.46 -0.81
C VAL A 194 -15.44 31.30 -0.03
N ASP A 195 -15.82 31.50 1.22
CA ASP A 195 -16.46 30.48 2.06
C ASP A 195 -17.74 29.96 1.42
N GLY A 196 -18.63 30.87 1.00
CA GLY A 196 -19.88 30.49 0.36
C GLY A 196 -19.71 29.78 -0.99
N GLU A 197 -18.64 30.07 -1.74
CA GLU A 197 -18.35 29.37 -3.00
C GLU A 197 -17.66 28.02 -2.76
N LEU A 198 -16.78 27.92 -1.76
CA LEU A 198 -16.18 26.67 -1.34
C LEU A 198 -17.23 25.69 -0.82
N GLU A 199 -18.21 26.13 -0.03
CA GLU A 199 -19.31 25.28 0.44
C GLU A 199 -20.10 24.68 -0.73
N LYS A 200 -20.38 25.46 -1.78
CA LYS A 200 -21.04 24.94 -3.00
C LYS A 200 -20.18 23.91 -3.72
N LEU A 201 -18.88 24.20 -3.90
CA LEU A 201 -17.96 23.27 -4.54
C LEU A 201 -17.81 21.97 -3.75
N LEU A 202 -17.86 22.04 -2.42
CA LEU A 202 -17.82 20.86 -1.54
C LEU A 202 -19.14 20.08 -1.57
N ALA A 203 -20.26 20.72 -1.89
CA ALA A 203 -21.57 20.08 -2.03
C ALA A 203 -21.74 19.36 -3.38
N ASP A 204 -21.10 19.86 -4.44
CA ASP A 204 -21.09 19.20 -5.76
C ASP A 204 -20.30 17.88 -5.73
N THR A 205 -20.65 16.96 -6.62
CA THR A 205 -19.86 15.74 -6.83
C THR A 205 -18.60 16.03 -7.65
N PRO A 206 -17.49 15.31 -7.44
CA PRO A 206 -16.29 15.50 -8.26
C PRO A 206 -16.56 15.28 -9.75
N ALA A 207 -17.48 14.36 -10.10
CA ALA A 207 -17.91 14.14 -11.48
C ALA A 207 -18.51 15.39 -12.12
N GLU A 208 -19.44 16.07 -11.43
CA GLU A 208 -20.06 17.31 -11.91
C GLU A 208 -19.05 18.45 -12.02
N LEU A 209 -18.12 18.57 -11.06
CA LEU A 209 -17.06 19.59 -11.10
C LEU A 209 -16.11 19.40 -12.29
N LEU A 210 -15.76 18.14 -12.58
CA LEU A 210 -14.90 17.79 -13.72
C LEU A 210 -15.62 18.04 -15.05
N GLU A 211 -16.92 17.74 -15.13
CA GLU A 211 -17.73 18.03 -16.30
C GLU A 211 -17.84 19.55 -16.56
N LYS A 212 -18.14 20.34 -15.53
CA LYS A 212 -18.15 21.82 -15.60
C LYS A 212 -16.81 22.40 -16.06
N SER A 213 -15.71 21.70 -15.74
CA SER A 213 -14.34 22.09 -16.12
C SER A 213 -13.90 21.57 -17.49
N GLY A 214 -14.74 20.79 -18.19
CA GLY A 214 -14.41 20.18 -19.49
C GLY A 214 -13.36 19.06 -19.42
N ILE A 215 -13.19 18.44 -18.24
CA ILE A 215 -12.24 17.36 -18.01
C ILE A 215 -12.96 16.02 -18.15
N THR A 216 -12.52 15.19 -19.09
CA THR A 216 -13.09 13.85 -19.31
C THR A 216 -12.51 12.84 -18.32
N ARG A 217 -13.26 11.76 -18.04
CA ARG A 217 -12.82 10.64 -17.20
C ARG A 217 -11.48 10.06 -17.65
N ASP A 218 -11.29 9.87 -18.95
CA ASP A 218 -10.03 9.35 -19.51
C ASP A 218 -8.83 10.24 -19.18
N ARG A 219 -9.00 11.57 -19.15
CA ARG A 219 -7.93 12.49 -18.76
C ARG A 219 -7.58 12.35 -17.28
N VAL A 220 -8.59 12.16 -16.43
CA VAL A 220 -8.38 11.91 -15.00
C VAL A 220 -7.66 10.58 -14.80
N GLU A 221 -8.12 9.51 -15.45
CA GLU A 221 -7.50 8.19 -15.32
C GLU A 221 -6.03 8.21 -15.78
N ASN A 222 -5.72 8.87 -16.89
CA ASN A 222 -4.34 9.03 -17.36
C ASN A 222 -3.48 9.86 -16.38
N ALA A 223 -4.05 10.92 -15.81
CA ALA A 223 -3.36 11.73 -14.79
C ALA A 223 -3.07 10.91 -13.53
N VAL A 224 -4.08 10.18 -13.03
CA VAL A 224 -3.98 9.28 -11.87
C VAL A 224 -2.96 8.18 -12.13
N SER A 225 -3.01 7.53 -13.30
CA SER A 225 -2.03 6.52 -13.72
C SER A 225 -0.60 7.07 -13.72
N GLY A 226 -0.41 8.28 -14.27
CA GLY A 226 0.87 8.98 -14.23
C GLY A 226 1.36 9.28 -12.81
N LEU A 227 0.46 9.70 -11.90
CA LEU A 227 0.77 9.94 -10.50
C LEU A 227 1.16 8.65 -9.78
N ILE A 228 0.38 7.57 -9.95
CA ILE A 228 0.67 6.26 -9.35
C ILE A 228 2.00 5.72 -9.86
N LYS A 229 2.28 5.83 -11.17
CA LYS A 229 3.55 5.37 -11.75
C LYS A 229 4.76 6.12 -11.17
N ARG A 230 4.64 7.44 -10.99
CA ARG A 230 5.69 8.24 -10.33
C ARG A 230 5.85 7.88 -8.86
N ALA A 231 4.75 7.75 -8.13
CA ALA A 231 4.76 7.36 -6.72
C ALA A 231 5.35 5.95 -6.52
N ALA A 232 5.01 5.01 -7.41
CA ALA A 232 5.59 3.68 -7.43
C ALA A 232 7.12 3.75 -7.62
N GLN A 233 7.58 4.55 -8.58
CA GLN A 233 9.01 4.70 -8.84
C GLN A 233 9.77 5.40 -7.71
N SER A 234 9.17 6.38 -7.03
CA SER A 234 9.85 7.19 -6.00
C SER A 234 9.81 6.56 -4.62
N SER A 235 8.74 5.82 -4.29
CA SER A 235 8.44 5.46 -2.90
C SER A 235 8.52 3.95 -2.65
N LEU A 236 8.49 3.11 -3.69
CA LEU A 236 8.55 1.65 -3.49
C LEU A 236 9.88 1.19 -2.92
N ASP A 237 11.01 1.84 -3.26
CA ASP A 237 12.31 1.43 -2.75
C ASP A 237 12.37 1.53 -1.21
N ASP A 238 11.88 2.65 -0.65
CA ASP A 238 11.81 2.85 0.80
C ASP A 238 10.80 1.90 1.47
N ILE A 239 9.63 1.69 0.84
CA ILE A 239 8.60 0.77 1.35
C ILE A 239 9.14 -0.66 1.37
N ILE A 240 9.79 -1.11 0.30
CA ILE A 240 10.36 -2.45 0.21
C ILE A 240 11.48 -2.63 1.22
N ALA A 241 12.33 -1.61 1.41
CA ALA A 241 13.39 -1.64 2.43
C ALA A 241 12.84 -1.69 3.87
N SER A 242 11.63 -1.18 4.10
CA SER A 242 10.97 -1.22 5.41
C SER A 242 10.33 -2.57 5.76
N VAL A 243 10.17 -3.46 4.78
CA VAL A 243 9.50 -4.76 4.95
C VAL A 243 10.52 -5.89 4.96
N ASP A 244 10.77 -6.46 6.14
CA ASP A 244 11.61 -7.65 6.31
C ASP A 244 10.82 -8.94 6.03
N ILE A 245 10.73 -9.32 4.75
CA ILE A 245 10.06 -10.56 4.31
C ILE A 245 10.66 -11.80 4.99
N PRO A 246 12.00 -11.97 5.08
CA PRO A 246 12.59 -13.08 5.83
C PRO A 246 12.08 -13.22 7.26
N ALA A 247 12.02 -12.11 8.01
CA ALA A 247 11.54 -12.10 9.39
C ALA A 247 10.05 -12.45 9.47
N ILE A 248 9.22 -11.88 8.58
CA ILE A 248 7.77 -12.18 8.52
C ILE A 248 7.52 -13.69 8.32
N VAL A 249 8.28 -14.31 7.42
CA VAL A 249 8.17 -15.75 7.14
C VAL A 249 8.70 -16.58 8.30
N GLU A 250 9.83 -16.19 8.91
CA GLU A 250 10.38 -16.87 10.10
C GLU A 250 9.36 -16.84 11.26
N ASP A 251 8.79 -15.68 11.57
CA ASP A 251 7.77 -15.51 12.60
C ASP A 251 6.53 -16.33 12.30
N ARG A 252 6.09 -16.35 11.03
CA ARG A 252 4.93 -17.15 10.62
C ARG A 252 5.16 -18.64 10.82
N VAL A 253 6.35 -19.16 10.49
CA VAL A 253 6.70 -20.58 10.72
C VAL A 253 6.85 -20.88 12.21
N ASN A 254 7.43 -19.97 13.00
CA ASN A 254 7.56 -20.13 14.44
C ASN A 254 6.20 -20.13 15.16
N ALA A 255 5.22 -19.38 14.65
CA ALA A 255 3.85 -19.35 15.16
C ALA A 255 3.06 -20.62 14.86
N MET A 256 3.48 -21.43 13.87
CA MET A 256 2.85 -22.72 13.58
C MET A 256 3.05 -23.72 14.73
N SER A 257 2.04 -24.56 14.96
CA SER A 257 2.17 -25.69 15.86
C SER A 257 3.17 -26.72 15.32
N VAL A 258 3.71 -27.55 16.22
CA VAL A 258 4.68 -28.59 15.83
C VAL A 258 4.06 -29.55 14.82
N GLU A 259 2.78 -29.85 14.98
CA GLU A 259 1.92 -30.61 14.06
C GLU A 259 1.98 -30.07 12.63
N GLN A 260 1.75 -28.76 12.48
CA GLN A 260 1.65 -28.12 11.18
C GLN A 260 3.00 -28.10 10.46
N VAL A 261 4.10 -27.90 11.21
CA VAL A 261 5.45 -27.98 10.64
C VAL A 261 5.80 -29.41 10.25
N GLU A 262 5.41 -30.40 11.06
CA GLU A 262 5.53 -31.83 10.69
C GLU A 262 4.76 -32.11 9.38
N GLU A 263 3.50 -31.68 9.26
CA GLU A 263 2.69 -31.88 8.06
C GLU A 263 3.27 -31.18 6.83
N LEU A 264 3.76 -29.94 6.99
CA LEU A 264 4.42 -29.20 5.92
C LEU A 264 5.65 -29.97 5.40
N VAL A 265 6.56 -30.36 6.29
CA VAL A 265 7.76 -31.10 5.94
C VAL A 265 7.41 -32.47 5.35
N MET A 266 6.43 -33.17 5.94
CA MET A 266 5.99 -34.47 5.46
C MET A 266 5.34 -34.40 4.07
N SER A 267 4.59 -33.34 3.77
CA SER A 267 3.95 -33.18 2.46
C SER A 267 4.97 -33.10 1.32
N VAL A 268 6.15 -32.54 1.59
CA VAL A 268 7.25 -32.46 0.63
C VAL A 268 8.13 -33.72 0.65
N MET A 269 8.44 -34.27 1.83
CA MET A 269 9.45 -35.33 1.98
C MET A 269 8.91 -36.77 1.92
N LYS A 270 7.60 -36.99 1.87
CA LYS A 270 6.98 -38.33 1.98
C LYS A 270 7.59 -39.36 1.01
N HIS A 271 7.80 -38.97 -0.25
CA HIS A 271 8.37 -39.87 -1.26
C HIS A 271 9.82 -40.22 -0.95
N GLU A 272 10.64 -39.21 -0.60
CA GLU A 272 12.06 -39.40 -0.26
C GLU A 272 12.23 -40.31 0.96
N LEU A 273 11.43 -40.09 2.00
CA LEU A 273 11.49 -40.90 3.22
C LEU A 273 11.07 -42.35 2.97
N ASN A 274 10.06 -42.58 2.12
CA ASN A 274 9.66 -43.93 1.72
C ASN A 274 10.73 -44.64 0.90
N ALA A 275 11.49 -43.91 0.08
CA ALA A 275 12.64 -44.46 -0.63
C ALA A 275 13.75 -44.92 0.33
N VAL A 276 14.03 -44.16 1.40
CA VAL A 276 14.99 -44.60 2.43
C VAL A 276 14.48 -45.87 3.13
N ILE A 277 13.17 -45.98 3.40
CA ILE A 277 12.57 -47.17 4.03
C ILE A 277 12.69 -48.40 3.12
N SER A 278 12.39 -48.27 1.83
CA SER A 278 12.52 -49.38 0.88
C SER A 278 13.98 -49.79 0.68
N LEU A 279 14.91 -48.83 0.64
CA LEU A 279 16.35 -49.09 0.58
C LEU A 279 16.83 -49.87 1.81
N GLY A 280 16.34 -49.53 3.01
CA GLY A 280 16.63 -50.28 4.23
C GLY A 280 16.21 -51.75 4.14
N GLY A 281 15.05 -52.03 3.55
CA GLY A 281 14.59 -53.39 3.27
C GLY A 281 15.47 -54.12 2.26
N LEU A 282 15.86 -53.44 1.18
CA LEU A 282 16.75 -53.99 0.15
C LEU A 282 18.14 -54.33 0.72
N ILE A 283 18.73 -53.44 1.50
CA ILE A 283 20.02 -53.68 2.17
C ILE A 283 19.90 -54.85 3.13
N GLY A 284 18.80 -54.94 3.89
CA GLY A 284 18.50 -56.09 4.75
C GLY A 284 18.48 -57.42 3.99
N LEU A 285 17.88 -57.45 2.80
CA LEU A 285 17.89 -58.63 1.92
C LEU A 285 19.30 -58.98 1.43
N ILE A 286 20.09 -57.98 1.03
CA ILE A 286 21.48 -58.18 0.58
C ILE A 286 22.34 -58.75 1.72
N ILE A 287 22.23 -58.20 2.92
CA ILE A 287 22.95 -58.71 4.11
C ILE A 287 22.50 -60.14 4.43
N GLY A 288 21.20 -60.42 4.37
CA GLY A 288 20.68 -61.78 4.55
C GLY A 288 21.25 -62.77 3.54
N LEU A 289 21.36 -62.37 2.27
CA LEU A 289 21.98 -63.19 1.21
C LEU A 289 23.46 -63.44 1.49
N LEU A 290 24.21 -62.41 1.87
CA LEU A 290 25.63 -62.54 2.22
C LEU A 290 25.82 -63.48 3.42
N ASN A 291 24.99 -63.38 4.45
CA ASN A 291 25.06 -64.25 5.62
C ASN A 291 24.80 -65.72 5.25
N VAL A 292 23.84 -65.98 4.36
CA VAL A 292 23.59 -67.34 3.84
C VAL A 292 24.79 -67.89 3.07
N ILE A 293 25.44 -67.06 2.25
CA ILE A 293 26.64 -67.46 1.50
C ILE A 293 27.78 -67.81 2.46
N VAL A 294 28.04 -66.95 3.45
CA VAL A 294 29.11 -67.15 4.45
C VAL A 294 28.87 -68.40 5.30
N GLN A 295 27.62 -68.68 5.71
CA GLN A 295 27.31 -69.89 6.48
C GLN A 295 27.41 -71.20 5.68
N ARG A 296 27.51 -71.12 4.35
CA ARG A 296 27.62 -72.27 3.45
C ARG A 296 29.06 -72.57 3.00
N ILE A 297 29.99 -71.66 3.24
CA ILE A 297 31.44 -71.82 3.03
C ILE A 297 32.05 -72.41 4.30
#